data_AF-A0A485K8B3-F1
#
_entry.id   AF-A0A485K8B3-F1
#
_cell.length_a   1.000
_cell.length_b   1.000
_cell.length_c   1.000
_cell.angle_alpha   90.00
_cell.angle_beta   90.00
_cell.angle_gamma   90.00
#
_symmetry.space_group_name_H-M   'P 1'
#
loop_
_entity.id
_entity.type
_entity.pdbx_description
1 polymer ?
#
loop_
_entity_poly.entity_id
_entity_poly.type
_entity_poly.pdbx_seq_one_letter_code
_entity_poly.pdbx_strand_id
1 'polypeptide(L)'
;MRIRFFDGNIGIWPFVEKSVAQRTSKKSPKGTIVTTPQSVDADVYKNVIINNVIPAIQDRFPKGGCPGGVFVQQDNASPHKAMTTDLLRGHGVMNISMANQLANSPDFNVLDLGFFNAIQSLQQKKQSKSIDDLISVVEASFYELPAASLGKNFVTLQKVMELAMQDGGGNNYKLPHMRKDAIIKDMASFNVKCDPLIHASASSQLNCLT
;
A
#
# COMPACT_ATOMS: atom_id res chain seq x y z
N MET A 1 9.46 28.96 -2.71
CA MET A 1 9.04 27.59 -3.02
C MET A 1 8.80 26.86 -1.71
N ARG A 2 7.54 26.60 -1.32
CA ARG A 2 7.25 25.84 -0.09
C ARG A 2 7.58 24.37 -0.38
N ILE A 3 8.64 23.84 0.23
CA ILE A 3 8.89 22.40 0.25
C ILE A 3 7.74 21.80 1.09
N ARG A 4 6.75 21.19 0.43
CA ARG A 4 5.79 20.34 1.14
C ARG A 4 6.57 19.11 1.58
N PHE A 5 6.73 18.93 2.89
CA PHE A 5 7.32 17.72 3.46
C PHE A 5 6.39 16.55 3.11
N PHE A 6 6.93 15.50 2.48
CA PHE A 6 6.17 14.29 2.17
C PHE A 6 6.07 13.45 3.45
N ASP A 7 4.84 13.19 3.89
CA ASP A 7 4.52 12.46 5.12
C ASP A 7 4.59 10.93 4.95
N GLY A 8 4.91 10.45 3.74
CA GLY A 8 4.96 9.03 3.38
C GLY A 8 3.64 8.49 2.82
N ASN A 9 2.53 9.24 2.93
CA ASN A 9 1.20 8.78 2.57
C ASN A 9 0.68 9.50 1.31
N ILE A 10 0.03 8.74 0.43
CA ILE A 10 -0.60 9.30 -0.78
C ILE A 10 -2.06 9.64 -0.49
N GLY A 11 -2.83 8.65 -0.07
CA GLY A 11 -4.24 8.78 0.29
C GLY A 11 -4.86 7.43 0.60
N ILE A 12 -6.14 7.47 0.99
CA ILE A 12 -6.98 6.30 1.23
C ILE A 12 -8.36 6.59 0.64
N TRP A 13 -8.94 5.60 -0.04
CA TRP A 13 -10.23 5.75 -0.70
C TRP A 13 -11.10 4.52 -0.42
N PRO A 14 -12.24 4.66 0.26
CA PRO A 14 -13.13 3.53 0.53
C PRO A 14 -13.94 3.15 -0.71
N PHE A 15 -14.07 1.85 -0.96
CA PHE A 15 -14.97 1.31 -1.99
C PHE A 15 -16.39 1.18 -1.43
N VAL A 16 -17.20 2.23 -1.60
CA VAL A 16 -18.58 2.29 -1.11
C VAL A 16 -19.53 2.94 -2.09
N GLU A 17 -20.78 2.52 -2.03
CA GLU A 17 -21.90 3.15 -2.74
C GLU A 17 -22.80 3.86 -1.74
N LYS A 18 -23.30 5.04 -2.12
CA LYS A 18 -24.32 5.78 -1.38
C LYS A 18 -25.65 5.64 -2.10
N SER A 19 -26.63 5.05 -1.44
CA SER A 19 -27.98 4.85 -1.99
C SER A 19 -29.05 5.37 -1.03
N VAL A 20 -30.26 5.64 -1.54
CA VAL A 20 -31.38 6.08 -0.69
C VAL A 20 -32.12 4.87 -0.14
N ALA A 21 -32.33 4.82 1.18
CA ALA A 21 -33.10 3.78 1.85
C ALA A 21 -34.51 3.68 1.26
N GLN A 22 -34.79 2.58 0.57
CA GLN A 22 -36.09 2.34 -0.08
C GLN A 22 -37.18 1.88 0.91
N ARG A 23 -36.77 1.26 2.02
CA ARG A 23 -37.65 0.74 3.07
C ARG A 23 -37.24 1.33 4.41
N THR A 24 -38.24 1.69 5.23
CA THR A 24 -37.99 2.10 6.62
C THR A 24 -37.51 0.89 7.42
N SER A 25 -36.40 1.05 8.12
CA SER A 25 -35.91 0.12 9.13
C SER A 25 -35.71 0.84 10.46
N LYS A 26 -35.47 0.07 11.54
CA LYS A 26 -35.23 0.64 12.88
C LYS A 26 -34.05 1.61 12.93
N LYS A 27 -33.09 1.51 11.99
CA LYS A 27 -31.89 2.37 11.93
C LYS A 27 -31.90 3.37 10.77
N SER A 28 -32.83 3.25 9.83
CA SER A 28 -32.84 4.06 8.60
C SER A 28 -34.28 4.32 8.17
N PRO A 29 -34.85 5.49 8.48
CA PRO A 29 -36.07 5.96 7.86
C PRO A 29 -35.98 5.90 6.32
N LYS A 30 -37.11 5.66 5.65
CA LYS A 30 -37.17 5.77 4.19
C LYS A 30 -36.69 7.16 3.76
N GLY A 31 -35.78 7.22 2.79
CA GLY A 31 -35.18 8.48 2.34
C GLY A 31 -33.79 8.79 2.93
N THR A 32 -33.34 8.07 3.96
CA THR A 32 -31.98 8.24 4.50
C THR A 32 -30.92 7.73 3.52
N ILE A 33 -29.81 8.45 3.35
CA ILE A 33 -28.66 7.97 2.58
C ILE A 33 -27.99 6.83 3.36
N VAL A 34 -27.83 5.68 2.72
CA VAL A 34 -27.19 4.48 3.26
C VAL A 34 -25.91 4.24 2.47
N THR A 35 -24.80 4.17 3.20
CA THR A 35 -23.50 3.78 2.66
C THR A 35 -23.36 2.26 2.78
N THR A 36 -23.06 1.58 1.67
CA THR A 36 -22.84 0.13 1.62
C THR A 36 -21.51 -0.20 0.97
N PRO A 37 -20.83 -1.31 1.34
CA PRO A 37 -19.63 -1.76 0.66
C PRO A 37 -19.94 -2.05 -0.81
N GLN A 38 -19.07 -1.60 -1.70
CA GLN A 38 -19.18 -1.86 -3.13
C GLN A 38 -18.34 -3.08 -3.50
N SER A 39 -18.82 -3.92 -4.42
CA SER A 39 -17.99 -4.97 -5.02
C SER A 39 -16.97 -4.32 -5.96
N VAL A 40 -15.70 -4.69 -5.82
CA VAL A 40 -14.62 -4.12 -6.64
C VAL A 40 -14.38 -5.04 -7.83
N ASP A 41 -14.91 -4.65 -8.98
CA ASP A 41 -14.53 -5.22 -10.27
C ASP A 41 -13.39 -4.43 -10.93
N ALA A 42 -12.99 -4.86 -12.13
CA ALA A 42 -11.92 -4.21 -12.87
C ALA A 42 -12.22 -2.75 -13.21
N ASP A 43 -13.47 -2.39 -13.50
CA ASP A 43 -13.84 -1.03 -13.92
C ASP A 43 -13.87 -0.09 -12.72
N VAL A 44 -14.45 -0.52 -11.59
CA VAL A 44 -14.42 0.21 -10.32
C VAL A 44 -12.97 0.43 -9.88
N TYR A 45 -12.12 -0.60 -9.96
CA TYR A 45 -10.71 -0.50 -9.59
C TYR A 45 -9.95 0.49 -10.47
N LYS A 46 -10.03 0.33 -11.81
CA LYS A 46 -9.38 1.25 -12.77
C LYS A 46 -9.80 2.69 -12.55
N ASN A 47 -11.10 2.92 -12.34
CA ASN A 47 -11.65 4.25 -12.11
C ASN A 47 -11.01 4.92 -10.88
N VAL A 48 -10.89 4.20 -9.76
CA VAL A 48 -10.25 4.72 -8.55
C VAL A 48 -8.76 4.98 -8.76
N ILE A 49 -8.03 4.08 -9.44
CA ILE A 49 -6.61 4.32 -9.71
C ILE A 49 -6.42 5.59 -10.55
N ILE A 50 -7.15 5.71 -11.65
CA ILE A 50 -7.00 6.82 -12.62
C ILE A 50 -7.44 8.15 -12.02
N ASN A 51 -8.58 8.19 -11.33
CA ASN A 51 -9.18 9.45 -10.90
C ASN A 51 -8.79 9.87 -9.47
N ASN A 52 -8.24 8.98 -8.66
CA ASN A 52 -7.88 9.28 -7.29
C ASN A 52 -6.38 9.07 -7.02
N VAL A 53 -5.88 7.84 -7.25
CA VAL A 53 -4.50 7.48 -6.86
C VAL A 53 -3.46 8.23 -7.69
N ILE A 54 -3.59 8.19 -9.02
CA ILE A 54 -2.62 8.83 -9.92
C ILE A 54 -2.53 10.35 -9.71
N PRO A 55 -3.64 11.11 -9.64
CA PRO A 55 -3.59 12.53 -9.33
C PRO A 55 -2.95 12.83 -7.97
N ALA A 56 -3.24 12.01 -6.96
CA ALA A 56 -2.66 12.17 -5.63
C ALA A 56 -1.14 11.94 -5.63
N ILE A 57 -0.64 10.95 -6.39
CA ILE A 57 0.80 10.76 -6.61
C ILE A 57 1.40 11.99 -7.27
N GLN A 58 0.79 12.51 -8.33
CA GLN A 58 1.32 13.66 -9.08
C GLN A 58 1.36 14.97 -8.26
N ASP A 59 0.43 15.15 -7.32
CA ASP A 59 0.38 16.31 -6.41
C ASP A 59 1.34 16.16 -5.23
N ARG A 60 1.38 14.98 -4.59
CA ARG A 60 2.03 14.81 -3.27
C ARG A 60 3.41 14.15 -3.34
N PHE A 61 3.67 13.32 -4.35
CA PHE A 61 4.92 12.55 -4.41
C PHE A 61 6.12 13.44 -4.78
N PRO A 62 7.29 13.31 -4.11
CA PRO A 62 8.47 14.11 -4.42
C PRO A 62 9.00 13.90 -5.85
N LYS A 63 8.96 14.95 -6.68
CA LYS A 63 9.36 14.89 -8.11
C LYS A 63 10.87 14.77 -8.34
N GLY A 64 11.70 15.11 -7.34
CA GLY A 64 13.17 15.23 -7.50
C GLY A 64 14.00 14.01 -7.11
N GLY A 65 13.38 12.88 -6.72
CA GLY A 65 14.09 11.74 -6.12
C GLY A 65 14.04 10.42 -6.89
N CYS A 66 13.29 10.32 -7.99
CA CYS A 66 13.00 9.05 -8.65
C CYS A 66 13.30 9.11 -10.15
N PRO A 67 14.57 8.96 -10.58
CA PRO A 67 14.93 8.95 -11.99
C PRO A 67 14.25 7.82 -12.79
N GLY A 68 13.86 6.73 -12.13
CA GLY A 68 13.08 5.63 -12.72
C GLY A 68 11.56 5.81 -12.70
N GLY A 69 11.06 6.95 -12.22
CA GLY A 69 9.63 7.17 -11.99
C GLY A 69 9.08 6.49 -10.73
N VAL A 70 7.76 6.52 -10.57
CA VAL A 70 7.03 5.94 -9.43
C VAL A 70 6.44 4.59 -9.83
N PHE A 71 6.62 3.58 -8.98
CA PHE A 71 5.98 2.28 -9.15
C PHE A 71 4.80 2.15 -8.19
N VAL A 72 3.63 1.83 -8.71
CA VAL A 72 2.44 1.46 -7.94
C VAL A 72 2.40 -0.07 -7.90
N GLN A 73 2.73 -0.63 -6.75
CA GLN A 73 2.66 -2.07 -6.53
C GLN A 73 1.21 -2.47 -6.18
N GLN A 74 0.73 -3.56 -6.79
CA GLN A 74 -0.57 -4.17 -6.50
C GLN A 74 -0.42 -5.70 -6.41
N ASP A 75 -1.34 -6.37 -5.69
CA ASP A 75 -1.41 -7.82 -5.68
C ASP A 75 -2.04 -8.38 -6.98
N ASN A 76 -2.11 -9.70 -7.11
CA ASN A 76 -2.62 -10.38 -8.31
C ASN A 76 -4.14 -10.69 -8.27
N ALA A 77 -4.93 -9.99 -7.45
CA ALA A 77 -6.37 -10.13 -7.47
C ALA A 77 -6.93 -9.87 -8.88
N SER A 78 -8.01 -10.58 -9.24
CA SER A 78 -8.56 -10.55 -10.61
C SER A 78 -8.80 -9.13 -11.17
N PRO A 79 -9.35 -8.16 -10.41
CA PRO A 79 -9.52 -6.78 -10.89
C PRO A 79 -8.22 -6.05 -11.21
N HIS A 80 -7.14 -6.32 -10.47
CA HIS A 80 -5.87 -5.60 -10.59
C HIS A 80 -5.15 -5.89 -11.90
N LYS A 81 -5.36 -7.08 -12.47
CA LYS A 81 -4.78 -7.47 -13.77
C LYS A 81 -5.20 -6.55 -14.92
N ALA A 82 -6.34 -5.87 -14.79
CA ALA A 82 -6.81 -4.92 -15.78
C ALA A 82 -6.08 -3.57 -15.73
N MET A 83 -5.38 -3.27 -14.64
CA MET A 83 -4.66 -2.01 -14.44
C MET A 83 -3.18 -2.20 -14.79
N THR A 84 -2.78 -1.83 -16.00
CA THR A 84 -1.41 -1.99 -16.50
C THR A 84 -0.71 -0.65 -16.75
N THR A 85 0.62 -0.69 -16.87
CA THR A 85 1.40 0.48 -17.29
C THR A 85 0.96 0.99 -18.66
N ASP A 86 0.66 0.09 -19.61
CA ASP A 86 0.19 0.47 -20.95
C ASP A 86 -1.16 1.19 -20.89
N LEU A 87 -2.07 0.74 -20.03
CA LEU A 87 -3.34 1.42 -19.79
C LEU A 87 -3.10 2.85 -19.25
N LEU A 88 -2.20 3.02 -18.28
CA LEU A 88 -1.82 4.34 -17.75
C LEU A 88 -1.26 5.23 -18.85
N ARG A 89 -0.35 4.70 -19.70
CA ARG A 89 0.23 5.45 -20.83
C ARG A 89 -0.84 5.86 -21.84
N GLY A 90 -1.81 4.98 -22.11
CA GLY A 90 -2.98 5.30 -22.95
C GLY A 90 -3.84 6.45 -22.40
N HIS A 91 -3.82 6.68 -21.09
CA HIS A 91 -4.46 7.83 -20.43
C HIS A 91 -3.54 9.06 -20.28
N GLY A 92 -2.38 9.07 -20.95
CA GLY A 92 -1.43 10.18 -20.90
C GLY A 92 -0.63 10.29 -19.59
N VAL A 93 -0.71 9.28 -18.72
CA VAL A 93 0.06 9.25 -17.47
C VAL A 93 1.48 8.82 -17.80
N MET A 94 2.45 9.70 -17.54
CA MET A 94 3.89 9.43 -17.72
C MET A 94 4.59 9.29 -16.37
N ASN A 95 5.73 8.59 -16.34
CA ASN A 95 6.59 8.41 -15.15
C ASN A 95 5.95 7.70 -13.96
N ILE A 96 4.78 7.08 -14.13
CA ILE A 96 4.16 6.19 -13.15
C ILE A 96 3.92 4.83 -13.82
N SER A 97 4.29 3.73 -13.18
CA SER A 97 4.18 2.39 -13.73
C SER A 97 3.47 1.47 -12.74
N MET A 98 2.67 0.53 -13.24
CA MET A 98 2.06 -0.52 -12.42
C MET A 98 3.03 -1.70 -12.29
N ALA A 99 3.13 -2.25 -11.08
CA ALA A 99 3.94 -3.42 -10.79
C ALA A 99 3.09 -4.46 -10.06
N ASN A 100 3.01 -5.67 -10.60
CA ASN A 100 2.32 -6.77 -9.94
C ASN A 100 3.29 -7.49 -9.00
N GLN A 101 2.81 -7.81 -7.81
CA GLN A 101 3.52 -8.64 -6.86
C GLN A 101 3.67 -10.08 -7.38
N LEU A 102 4.66 -10.81 -6.89
CA LEU A 102 4.77 -12.25 -7.13
C LEU A 102 3.57 -13.00 -6.52
N ALA A 103 3.19 -14.12 -7.13
CA ALA A 103 2.10 -14.93 -6.60
C ALA A 103 2.44 -15.49 -5.20
N ASN A 104 1.44 -15.58 -4.32
CA ASN A 104 1.56 -16.13 -2.96
C ASN A 104 2.71 -15.53 -2.11
N SER A 105 3.01 -14.25 -2.31
CA SER A 105 4.16 -13.60 -1.71
C SER A 105 3.79 -12.43 -0.80
N PRO A 106 2.79 -12.55 0.10
CA PRO A 106 2.23 -11.41 0.87
C PRO A 106 3.29 -10.64 1.67
N ASP A 107 4.37 -11.30 2.08
CA ASP A 107 5.49 -10.67 2.81
C ASP A 107 6.20 -9.57 1.99
N PHE A 108 6.02 -9.57 0.67
CA PHE A 108 6.54 -8.57 -0.27
C PHE A 108 5.58 -7.40 -0.54
N ASN A 109 4.45 -7.33 0.16
CA ASN A 109 3.55 -6.17 0.14
C ASN A 109 3.69 -5.41 1.46
N VAL A 110 4.22 -4.19 1.40
CA VAL A 110 4.41 -3.35 2.60
C VAL A 110 3.09 -3.06 3.34
N LEU A 111 1.96 -3.06 2.61
CA LEU A 111 0.65 -2.82 3.18
C LEU A 111 0.20 -3.98 4.08
N ASP A 112 0.28 -5.21 3.55
CA ASP A 112 -0.06 -6.44 4.28
C ASP A 112 0.93 -6.75 5.39
N LEU A 113 2.22 -6.51 5.16
CA LEU A 113 3.31 -6.82 6.09
C LEU A 113 3.17 -6.13 7.45
N GLY A 114 2.51 -4.97 7.50
CA GLY A 114 2.29 -4.31 8.78
C GLY A 114 1.48 -3.01 8.76
N PHE A 115 1.26 -2.38 7.61
CA PHE A 115 0.57 -1.09 7.58
C PHE A 115 -0.92 -1.24 7.90
N PHE A 116 -1.60 -2.23 7.30
CA PHE A 116 -3.01 -2.48 7.61
C PHE A 116 -3.21 -2.88 9.07
N ASN A 117 -2.32 -3.72 9.63
CA ASN A 117 -2.36 -4.09 11.05
C ASN A 117 -2.19 -2.86 11.97
N ALA A 118 -1.31 -1.91 11.60
CA ALA A 118 -1.11 -0.69 12.37
C ALA A 118 -2.35 0.22 12.35
N ILE A 119 -2.96 0.43 11.18
CA ILE A 119 -4.22 1.19 11.06
C ILE A 119 -5.35 0.50 11.82
N GLN A 120 -5.48 -0.83 11.68
CA GLN A 120 -6.50 -1.60 12.35
C GLN A 120 -6.38 -1.50 13.88
N SER A 121 -5.16 -1.52 14.42
CA SER A 121 -4.92 -1.33 15.86
C SER A 121 -5.40 0.03 16.37
N LEU A 122 -5.25 1.10 15.58
CA LEU A 122 -5.77 2.44 15.92
C LEU A 122 -7.30 2.50 15.76
N GLN A 123 -7.83 1.92 14.68
CA GLN A 123 -9.26 1.85 14.40
C GLN A 123 -10.02 1.13 15.53
N GLN A 124 -9.50 0.01 16.03
CA GLN A 124 -10.13 -0.78 17.10
C GLN A 124 -10.22 -0.06 18.46
N LYS A 125 -9.41 0.99 18.68
CA LYS A 125 -9.49 1.83 19.89
C LYS A 125 -10.63 2.84 19.85
N LYS A 126 -11.26 3.02 18.69
CA LYS A 126 -12.31 4.00 18.44
C LYS A 126 -13.64 3.26 18.23
N GLN A 127 -14.74 3.81 18.75
CA GLN A 127 -16.06 3.22 18.54
C GLN A 127 -16.60 3.60 17.16
N SER A 128 -17.07 2.62 16.40
CA SER A 128 -17.81 2.81 15.15
C SER A 128 -19.13 2.06 15.22
N LYS A 129 -20.27 2.73 14.98
CA LYS A 129 -21.61 2.13 15.06
C LYS A 129 -22.30 2.05 13.69
N SER A 130 -21.68 2.61 12.65
CA SER A 130 -22.11 2.59 11.26
C SER A 130 -20.93 2.41 10.31
N ILE A 131 -21.21 2.20 9.02
CA ILE A 131 -20.19 2.14 7.97
C ILE A 131 -19.53 3.52 7.80
N ASP A 132 -20.30 4.61 7.87
CA ASP A 132 -19.75 5.97 7.79
C ASP A 132 -18.82 6.29 8.97
N ASP A 133 -19.17 5.84 10.18
CA ASP A 133 -18.29 5.94 11.35
C ASP A 133 -17.02 5.14 11.11
N LEU A 134 -17.14 3.92 10.59
CA LEU A 134 -15.98 3.06 10.33
C LEU A 134 -15.04 3.69 9.30
N ILE A 135 -15.56 4.24 8.20
CA ILE A 135 -14.78 4.98 7.20
C ILE A 135 -14.06 6.15 7.88
N SER A 136 -14.79 6.98 8.62
CA SER A 136 -14.23 8.15 9.29
C SER A 136 -13.13 7.76 10.29
N VAL A 137 -13.32 6.67 11.03
CA VAL A 137 -12.33 6.14 11.98
C VAL A 137 -11.09 5.60 11.27
N VAL A 138 -11.26 4.88 10.16
CA VAL A 138 -10.15 4.35 9.36
C VAL A 138 -9.36 5.50 8.72
N GLU A 139 -10.03 6.48 8.12
CA GLU A 139 -9.40 7.67 7.56
C GLU A 139 -8.63 8.45 8.63
N ALA A 140 -9.24 8.70 9.79
CA ALA A 140 -8.56 9.35 10.90
C ALA A 140 -7.34 8.55 11.37
N SER A 141 -7.44 7.23 11.43
CA SER A 141 -6.33 6.35 11.84
C SER A 141 -5.20 6.32 10.81
N PHE A 142 -5.52 6.43 9.52
CA PHE A 142 -4.54 6.55 8.43
C PHE A 142 -3.71 7.83 8.57
N TYR A 143 -4.34 8.97 8.84
CA TYR A 143 -3.63 10.25 9.01
C TYR A 143 -2.98 10.42 10.39
N GLU A 144 -3.48 9.73 11.43
CA GLU A 144 -2.87 9.72 12.76
C GLU A 144 -1.58 8.88 12.80
N LEU A 145 -1.46 7.86 11.94
CA LEU A 145 -0.32 6.95 11.98
C LEU A 145 0.98 7.70 11.63
N PRO A 146 2.00 7.68 12.51
CA PRO A 146 3.24 8.40 12.25
C PRO A 146 3.98 7.85 11.03
N ALA A 147 4.61 8.73 10.23
CA ALA A 147 5.46 8.36 9.10
C ALA A 147 6.55 7.33 9.49
N ALA A 148 7.09 7.44 10.71
CA ALA A 148 8.06 6.49 11.24
C ALA A 148 7.53 5.04 11.30
N SER A 149 6.23 4.84 11.54
CA SER A 149 5.59 3.51 11.50
C SER A 149 5.61 2.92 10.09
N LEU A 150 5.34 3.74 9.07
CA LEU A 150 5.44 3.31 7.67
C LEU A 150 6.88 2.91 7.32
N GLY A 151 7.87 3.71 7.71
CA GLY A 151 9.26 3.38 7.43
C GLY A 151 9.73 2.09 8.13
N LYS A 152 9.24 1.79 9.35
CA LYS A 152 9.48 0.49 10.00
C LYS A 152 8.99 -0.69 9.15
N ASN A 153 7.90 -0.54 8.40
CA ASN A 153 7.41 -1.57 7.49
C ASN A 153 8.35 -1.74 6.29
N PHE A 154 8.88 -0.64 5.72
CA PHE A 154 9.88 -0.73 4.66
C PHE A 154 11.18 -1.41 5.08
N VAL A 155 11.68 -1.18 6.32
CA VAL A 155 12.83 -1.96 6.87
C VAL A 155 12.50 -3.44 6.93
N THR A 156 11.27 -3.75 7.30
CA THR A 156 10.80 -5.13 7.36
C THR A 156 10.81 -5.76 5.99
N LEU A 157 10.28 -5.06 4.99
CA LEU A 157 10.27 -5.49 3.60
C LEU A 157 11.69 -5.74 3.08
N GLN A 158 12.63 -4.82 3.33
CA GLN A 158 14.03 -5.01 2.92
C GLN A 158 14.65 -6.25 3.57
N LYS A 159 14.36 -6.52 4.84
CA LYS A 159 14.85 -7.73 5.51
C LYS A 159 14.17 -9.00 4.99
N VAL A 160 12.88 -8.95 4.69
CA VAL A 160 12.15 -10.03 4.02
C VAL A 160 12.81 -10.36 2.68
N MET A 161 13.13 -9.36 1.87
CA MET A 161 13.83 -9.55 0.60
C MET A 161 15.19 -10.23 0.78
N GLU A 162 15.98 -9.81 1.78
CA GLU A 162 17.26 -10.45 2.10
C GLU A 162 17.10 -11.91 2.54
N LEU A 163 16.12 -12.22 3.40
CA LEU A 163 15.85 -13.58 3.85
C LEU A 163 15.34 -14.47 2.73
N ALA A 164 14.51 -13.94 1.84
CA ALA A 164 14.06 -14.66 0.66
C ALA A 164 15.21 -14.96 -0.30
N MET A 165 16.13 -14.01 -0.52
CA MET A 165 17.36 -14.28 -1.28
C MET A 165 18.19 -15.40 -0.65
N GLN A 166 18.30 -15.42 0.68
CA GLN A 166 18.99 -16.48 1.41
C GLN A 166 18.31 -17.86 1.27
N ASP A 167 16.98 -17.88 1.16
CA ASP A 167 16.16 -19.09 0.95
C ASP A 167 15.92 -19.42 -0.53
N GLY A 168 16.73 -18.87 -1.45
CA GLY A 168 16.61 -19.15 -2.89
C GLY A 168 15.29 -18.71 -3.51
N GLY A 169 14.67 -17.66 -2.99
CA GLY A 169 13.36 -17.15 -3.40
C GLY A 169 12.17 -17.78 -2.67
N GLY A 170 12.41 -18.70 -1.72
CA GLY A 170 11.37 -19.28 -0.88
C GLY A 170 10.84 -18.31 0.19
N ASN A 171 9.90 -18.80 1.00
CA ASN A 171 9.29 -18.08 2.13
C ASN A 171 9.53 -18.80 3.48
N ASN A 172 10.50 -19.71 3.55
CA ASN A 172 10.78 -20.52 4.73
C ASN A 172 11.76 -19.83 5.68
N TYR A 173 11.48 -18.59 6.06
CA TYR A 173 12.33 -17.82 6.95
C TYR A 173 11.57 -17.33 8.19
N LYS A 174 12.31 -17.19 9.29
CA LYS A 174 11.82 -16.51 10.49
C LYS A 174 12.31 -15.08 10.48
N LEU A 175 11.38 -14.14 10.49
CA LEU A 175 11.71 -12.73 10.54
C LEU A 175 12.35 -12.38 11.89
N PRO A 176 13.61 -11.88 11.92
CA PRO A 176 14.28 -11.55 13.16
C PRO A 176 13.74 -10.25 13.77
N HIS A 177 13.85 -10.11 15.09
CA HIS A 177 13.50 -8.86 15.77
C HIS A 177 14.59 -7.79 15.53
N MET A 178 14.33 -6.84 14.64
CA MET A 178 15.31 -5.88 14.14
C MET A 178 15.54 -4.63 15.02
N ARG A 179 15.03 -4.58 16.26
CA ARG A 179 15.18 -3.41 17.18
C ARG A 179 14.97 -2.06 16.47
N LYS A 180 13.94 -2.03 15.62
CA LYS A 180 13.62 -0.97 14.66
C LYS A 180 13.65 0.42 15.30
N ASP A 181 13.06 0.55 16.50
CA ASP A 181 12.99 1.81 17.24
C ASP A 181 14.35 2.43 17.60
N ALA A 182 15.40 1.61 17.72
CA ALA A 182 16.75 2.09 18.01
C ALA A 182 17.53 2.48 16.74
N ILE A 183 17.16 1.94 15.58
CA ILE A 183 17.92 2.05 14.32
C ILE A 183 17.32 3.14 13.41
N ILE A 184 16.02 3.34 13.52
CA ILE A 184 15.24 4.20 12.62
C ILE A 184 15.09 5.58 13.27
N LYS A 185 15.76 6.58 12.69
CA LYS A 185 15.63 7.99 13.13
C LYS A 185 14.61 8.76 12.30
N ASP A 186 14.58 8.54 10.99
CA ASP A 186 13.71 9.25 10.04
C ASP A 186 13.56 8.51 8.70
N MET A 187 12.58 8.94 7.88
CA MET A 187 12.24 8.41 6.53
C MET A 187 13.38 8.39 5.50
N ALA A 188 14.44 9.19 5.70
CA ALA A 188 15.60 9.22 4.79
C ALA A 188 16.71 8.25 5.23
N SER A 189 16.79 7.90 6.51
CA SER A 189 17.81 7.01 7.07
C SER A 189 17.57 5.50 6.86
N PHE A 190 16.49 5.14 6.15
CA PHE A 190 15.99 3.77 6.01
C PHE A 190 16.67 2.97 4.90
N ASN A 191 17.85 2.42 5.19
CA ASN A 191 18.44 1.39 4.31
C ASN A 191 19.04 0.25 5.15
N VAL A 192 18.41 -0.92 5.10
CA VAL A 192 19.04 -2.17 5.51
C VAL A 192 20.13 -2.47 4.49
N LYS A 193 21.38 -2.58 4.95
CA LYS A 193 22.46 -3.09 4.10
C LYS A 193 22.24 -4.59 3.93
N CYS A 194 21.99 -5.02 2.69
CA CYS A 194 22.01 -6.43 2.35
C CYS A 194 23.42 -7.00 2.55
N ASP A 195 23.51 -8.19 3.14
CA ASP A 195 24.76 -8.94 3.24
C ASP A 195 25.32 -9.18 1.82
N PRO A 196 26.56 -8.73 1.53
CA PRO A 196 27.17 -8.91 0.23
C PRO A 196 27.29 -10.38 -0.21
N LEU A 197 27.45 -11.32 0.75
CA LEU A 197 27.55 -12.74 0.45
C LEU A 197 26.20 -13.32 0.03
N ILE A 198 25.11 -12.92 0.71
CA ILE A 198 23.75 -13.31 0.32
C ILE A 198 23.46 -12.78 -1.10
N HIS A 199 23.75 -11.51 -1.34
CA HIS A 199 23.55 -10.90 -2.65
C HIS A 199 24.35 -11.61 -3.75
N ALA A 200 25.64 -11.87 -3.52
CA ALA A 200 26.50 -12.55 -4.48
C ALA A 200 26.02 -13.98 -4.78
N SER A 201 25.63 -14.73 -3.75
CA SER A 201 25.08 -16.08 -3.89
C SER A 201 23.80 -16.09 -4.72
N ALA A 202 22.83 -15.24 -4.38
CA ALA A 202 21.56 -15.12 -5.11
C ALA A 202 21.79 -14.70 -6.58
N SER A 203 22.69 -13.74 -6.81
CA SER A 203 23.06 -13.32 -8.16
C SER A 203 23.67 -14.47 -8.98
N SER A 204 24.56 -15.25 -8.37
CA SER A 204 25.15 -16.42 -9.02
C SER A 204 24.10 -17.48 -9.37
N GLN A 205 23.15 -17.74 -8.47
CA GLN A 205 22.07 -18.70 -8.72
C GLN A 205 21.19 -18.28 -9.90
N LEU A 206 20.81 -16.99 -9.96
CA LEU A 206 20.01 -16.46 -11.06
C LEU A 206 20.73 -16.55 -12.41
N ASN A 207 22.03 -16.24 -12.44
CA ASN A 207 22.83 -16.33 -13.66
C ASN A 207 23.02 -17.78 -14.17
N CYS A 208 22.81 -18.79 -13.32
CA CYS A 208 22.84 -20.19 -13.72
C CYS A 208 21.50 -20.69 -14.30
N LEU A 209 20.43 -19.89 -14.21
CA LEU A 209 19.09 -20.23 -14.72
C LEU A 209 18.81 -19.66 -16.12
N THR A 210 19.71 -18.82 -16.64
CA THR A 210 19.68 -18.20 -17.97
C THR A 210 20.70 -18.83 -18.89
#